data_AF-A0A0N9HTY8-F1
#
_entry.id   AF-A0A0N9HTY8-F1
#
_cell.length_a   1.000
_cell.length_b   1.000
_cell.length_c   1.000
_cell.angle_alpha   90.00
_cell.angle_beta   90.00
_cell.angle_gamma   90.00
#
_symmetry.space_group_name_H-M   'P 1'
#
loop_
_entity.id
_entity.type
_entity.pdbx_description
1 polymer ?
#
loop_
_entity_poly.entity_id
_entity_poly.type
_entity_poly.pdbx_seq_one_letter_code
_entity_poly.pdbx_strand_id
1 'polypeptide(L)'
;MLVGAKRPLKPRDVWAIRFFLDEHRRLRDRALFDLAIDSKLRSCDIVKIKIGDLISGSTVRNRATVVQQKTEMPVQFELMADACVTLQRWLDRRGGTVDDFAFPSRVYYLGHLSTRHMPGWSTNG
;
A
#
# COMPACT_ATOMS: atom_id res chain seq x y z
N MET A 1 -18.11 -4.31 -17.29
CA MET A 1 -18.53 -4.07 -15.89
C MET A 1 -18.33 -2.60 -15.55
N LEU A 2 -19.42 -1.82 -15.48
CA LEU A 2 -19.38 -0.48 -14.91
C LEU A 2 -19.08 -0.60 -13.41
N VAL A 3 -17.83 -0.37 -13.02
CA VAL A 3 -17.51 -0.12 -11.62
C VAL A 3 -18.10 1.25 -11.30
N GLY A 4 -19.25 1.25 -10.62
CA GLY A 4 -19.88 2.47 -10.13
C GLY A 4 -18.84 3.34 -9.43
N ALA A 5 -18.75 4.61 -9.86
CA ALA A 5 -17.77 5.55 -9.34
C ALA A 5 -17.86 5.58 -7.80
N LYS A 6 -16.84 5.03 -7.14
CA LYS A 6 -16.70 5.09 -5.68
C LYS A 6 -16.70 6.57 -5.33
N ARG A 7 -17.70 7.03 -4.56
CA ARG A 7 -17.86 8.45 -4.23
C ARG A 7 -16.52 8.99 -3.73
N PRO A 8 -16.03 10.14 -4.24
CA PRO A 8 -14.79 10.72 -3.76
C PRO A 8 -14.91 10.94 -2.25
N LEU A 9 -13.91 10.48 -1.50
CA LEU A 9 -13.86 10.63 -0.05
C LEU A 9 -13.91 12.13 0.29
N LYS A 10 -14.83 12.54 1.16
CA LYS A 10 -14.86 13.93 1.62
C LYS A 10 -13.70 14.17 2.58
N PRO A 11 -13.16 15.40 2.70
CA PRO A 11 -12.09 15.73 3.65
C PRO A 11 -12.41 15.30 5.10
N ARG A 12 -13.68 15.39 5.48
CA ARG A 12 -14.18 14.93 6.80
C ARG A 12 -14.02 13.41 6.99
N ASP A 13 -14.28 12.62 5.96
CA ASP A 13 -14.18 11.15 6.01
C ASP A 13 -12.70 10.73 6.10
N VAL A 14 -11.82 11.43 5.36
CA VAL A 14 -10.36 11.23 5.44
C VAL A 14 -9.85 11.50 6.86
N TRP A 15 -10.30 12.61 7.46
CA TRP A 15 -9.92 12.94 8.84
C TRP A 15 -10.42 11.90 9.84
N ALA A 16 -11.66 11.45 9.72
CA ALA A 16 -12.23 10.42 10.60
C ALA A 16 -11.46 9.10 10.52
N ILE A 17 -11.07 8.69 9.31
CA ILE A 17 -10.26 7.48 9.10
C ILE A 17 -8.87 7.65 9.72
N ARG A 18 -8.21 8.79 9.52
CA ARG A 18 -6.91 9.09 10.14
C ARG A 18 -6.97 9.02 11.66
N PHE A 19 -7.98 9.65 12.26
CA PHE A 19 -8.21 9.65 13.70
C PHE A 19 -8.40 8.23 14.23
N PHE A 20 -9.27 7.44 13.58
CA PHE A 20 -9.51 6.05 13.96
C PHE A 20 -8.25 5.18 13.88
N LEU A 21 -7.43 5.34 12.84
CA LEU A 21 -6.18 4.58 12.68
C LEU A 21 -5.13 4.95 13.74
N ASP A 22 -5.11 6.21 14.15
CA ASP A 22 -4.27 6.70 15.25
C ASP A 22 -4.68 6.16 16.60
N GLU A 23 -5.98 6.23 16.90
CA GLU A 23 -6.55 5.75 18.14
C GLU A 23 -6.25 4.26 18.35
N HIS A 24 -6.36 3.46 17.30
CA HIS A 24 -6.03 2.04 17.33
C HIS A 24 -4.53 1.71 17.18
N ARG A 25 -3.65 2.73 17.18
CA ARG A 25 -2.19 2.59 16.99
C ARG A 25 -1.79 1.76 15.76
N ARG A 26 -2.60 1.81 14.70
CA ARG A 26 -2.40 1.05 13.46
C ARG A 26 -1.48 1.81 12.51
N LEU A 27 -0.24 2.08 12.94
CA LEU A 27 0.74 2.89 12.21
C LEU A 27 0.94 2.44 10.76
N ARG A 28 1.00 1.13 10.52
CA ARG A 28 1.08 0.54 9.17
C ARG A 28 -0.08 0.98 8.28
N ASP A 29 -1.29 0.84 8.81
CA ASP A 29 -2.51 1.08 8.04
C ASP A 29 -2.73 2.60 7.85
N ARG A 30 -2.27 3.43 8.79
CA ARG A 30 -2.17 4.90 8.63
C ARG A 30 -1.21 5.29 7.50
N ALA A 31 0.02 4.79 7.54
CA ALA A 31 1.01 5.10 6.51
C ALA A 31 0.56 4.63 5.11
N LEU A 32 -0.10 3.47 5.03
CA LEU A 32 -0.68 2.97 3.78
C LEU A 32 -1.84 3.85 3.29
N PHE A 33 -2.69 4.30 4.21
CA PHE A 33 -3.82 5.17 3.87
C PHE A 33 -3.34 6.53 3.37
N ASP A 34 -2.39 7.17 4.08
CA ASP A 34 -1.82 8.45 3.65
C ASP A 34 -1.15 8.33 2.27
N LEU A 35 -0.36 7.27 2.05
CA LEU A 35 0.24 6.99 0.74
C LEU A 35 -0.80 6.75 -0.37
N ALA A 36 -1.91 6.07 -0.06
CA ALA A 36 -2.98 5.82 -1.03
C ALA A 36 -3.72 7.10 -1.44
N ILE A 37 -3.91 8.02 -0.49
CA ILE A 37 -4.54 9.32 -0.75
C ILE A 37 -3.65 10.20 -1.62
N ASP A 38 -2.35 10.26 -1.29
CA ASP A 38 -1.39 11.14 -1.98
C ASP A 38 -1.02 10.63 -3.37
N SER A 39 -0.75 9.32 -3.50
CA SER A 39 -0.31 8.73 -4.76
C SER A 39 -1.44 8.55 -5.80
N LYS A 40 -2.69 8.46 -5.33
CA LYS A 40 -3.87 8.10 -6.16
C LYS A 40 -3.67 6.83 -7.00
N LEU A 41 -2.74 5.96 -6.59
CA LEU A 41 -2.42 4.72 -7.28
C LEU A 41 -3.51 3.67 -7.04
N ARG A 42 -3.55 2.65 -7.90
CA ARG A 42 -4.43 1.50 -7.69
C ARG A 42 -3.93 0.69 -6.49
N SER A 43 -4.84 0.07 -5.76
CA SER A 43 -4.48 -0.75 -4.58
C SER A 43 -3.43 -1.83 -4.87
N CYS A 44 -3.42 -2.37 -6.09
CA CYS A 44 -2.44 -3.37 -6.52
C CYS A 44 -1.03 -2.81 -6.76
N ASP A 45 -0.92 -1.52 -7.14
CA ASP A 45 0.38 -0.87 -7.33
C ASP A 45 0.97 -0.45 -5.98
N ILE A 46 0.13 0.00 -5.04
CA ILE A 46 0.55 0.43 -3.69
C ILE A 46 1.27 -0.68 -2.92
N VAL A 47 0.79 -1.93 -3.00
CA VAL A 47 1.40 -3.06 -2.29
C VAL A 47 2.74 -3.50 -2.87
N LYS A 48 3.10 -3.03 -4.07
CA LYS A 48 4.37 -3.35 -4.74
C LYS A 48 5.41 -2.25 -4.63
N ILE A 49 5.07 -1.14 -3.99
CA ILE A 49 5.99 -0.04 -3.73
C ILE A 49 7.14 -0.56 -2.86
N LYS A 50 8.36 -0.33 -3.31
CA LYS A 50 9.58 -0.64 -2.57
C LYS A 50 9.97 0.51 -1.66
N ILE A 51 10.76 0.20 -0.64
CA ILE A 51 11.31 1.23 0.26
C ILE A 51 12.17 2.21 -0.55
N GLY A 52 12.98 1.73 -1.49
CA GLY A 52 13.81 2.55 -2.37
C GLY A 52 13.05 3.51 -3.29
N ASP A 53 11.75 3.29 -3.51
CA ASP A 53 10.90 4.22 -4.27
C ASP A 53 10.48 5.43 -3.42
N LEU A 54 10.44 5.24 -2.09
CA LEU A 54 9.94 6.20 -1.10
C LEU A 54 11.04 6.92 -0.32
N ILE A 55 12.23 6.34 -0.18
CA ILE A 55 13.34 6.96 0.57
C ILE A 55 14.46 7.41 -0.35
N SER A 56 15.09 8.54 -0.02
CA SER A 56 16.36 8.96 -0.59
C SER A 56 17.41 8.96 0.52
N GLY A 57 18.31 7.97 0.50
CA GLY A 57 19.22 7.73 1.62
C GLY A 57 18.47 7.29 2.87
N SER A 58 18.49 8.11 3.92
CA SER A 58 17.85 7.83 5.22
C SER A 58 16.48 8.50 5.40
N THR A 59 16.02 9.30 4.44
CA THR A 59 14.83 10.17 4.61
C THR A 59 13.78 9.88 3.55
N VAL A 60 12.50 9.90 3.94
CA VAL A 60 11.38 9.86 2.97
C VAL A 60 11.45 11.08 2.06
N ARG A 61 11.43 10.85 0.75
CA ARG A 61 11.46 11.93 -0.25
C ARG A 61 10.07 12.56 -0.38
N ASN A 62 10.00 13.87 -0.62
CA ASN A 62 8.72 14.56 -0.87
C ASN A 62 8.08 14.16 -2.20
N ARG A 63 8.83 13.53 -3.11
CA ARG A 63 8.37 13.16 -4.44
C ARG A 63 8.80 11.74 -4.77
N ALA A 64 7.85 10.82 -4.74
CA ALA A 64 8.10 9.41 -5.00
C ALA A 64 7.78 9.06 -6.46
N THR A 65 8.52 8.10 -7.00
CA THR A 65 8.32 7.60 -8.36
C THR A 65 8.09 6.10 -8.27
N VAL A 66 6.95 5.63 -8.77
CA VAL A 66 6.58 4.22 -8.77
C VAL A 66 6.25 3.81 -10.19
N VAL A 67 6.79 2.68 -10.64
CA VAL A 67 6.47 2.13 -11.97
C VAL A 67 5.14 1.40 -11.89
N GLN A 68 4.13 1.90 -12.61
CA GLN A 68 2.83 1.22 -12.70
C GLN A 68 2.98 -0.06 -13.51
N GLN A 69 2.47 -1.18 -13.00
CA GLN A 69 2.65 -2.46 -13.70
C GLN A 69 1.84 -2.57 -14.99
N LYS A 70 0.66 -1.95 -15.00
CA LYS A 70 -0.24 -2.07 -16.15
C LYS A 70 0.32 -1.36 -17.38
N THR A 71 1.08 -0.29 -17.16
CA THR A 71 1.58 0.58 -18.23
C THR A 71 3.10 0.54 -18.34
N GLU A 72 3.80 -0.08 -17.39
CA GLU A 72 5.26 -0.04 -17.22
C GLU A 72 5.84 1.39 -17.20
N MET A 73 4.98 2.37 -16.92
CA MET A 73 5.36 3.78 -16.91
C MET A 73 5.70 4.24 -15.49
N PRO A 74 6.81 4.97 -15.31
CA PRO A 74 7.09 5.64 -14.05
C PRO A 74 6.04 6.73 -13.81
N VAL A 75 5.35 6.64 -12.68
CA VAL A 75 4.41 7.66 -12.22
C VAL A 75 5.00 8.34 -11.00
N GLN A 76 5.16 9.65 -11.13
CA GLN A 76 5.66 10.48 -10.06
C GLN A 76 4.50 11.15 -9.33
N PHE A 77 4.52 11.10 -8.00
CA PHE A 77 3.53 11.75 -7.15
C PHE A 77 4.21 12.46 -5.99
N GLU A 78 3.51 13.44 -5.44
CA GLU A 78 3.96 14.20 -4.29
C GLU A 78 3.43 13.56 -3.00
N LEU A 79 4.31 13.45 -2.02
CA LEU A 79 4.01 13.02 -0.67
C LEU A 79 3.83 14.26 0.19
N MET A 80 2.69 14.39 0.84
CA MET A 80 2.43 15.48 1.77
C MET A 80 3.30 15.32 3.02
N ALA A 81 3.62 16.43 3.68
CA ALA A 81 4.47 16.42 4.88
C ALA A 81 3.95 15.44 5.96
N ASP A 82 2.64 15.39 6.18
CA ASP A 82 2.02 14.46 7.12
C ASP A 82 2.26 12.99 6.73
N ALA A 83 2.18 12.68 5.43
CA ALA A 83 2.44 11.34 4.91
C ALA A 83 3.92 10.98 5.03
N CYS A 84 4.84 11.93 4.77
CA CYS A 84 6.27 11.71 4.98
C CYS A 84 6.57 11.34 6.44
N VAL A 85 5.93 12.01 7.40
CA VAL A 85 6.11 11.72 8.84
C VAL A 85 5.58 10.33 9.19
N THR A 86 4.38 9.97 8.72
CA THR A 86 3.79 8.65 9.02
C THR A 86 4.53 7.51 8.33
N LEU A 87 4.98 7.72 7.08
CA LEU A 87 5.81 6.78 6.34
C LEU A 87 7.17 6.59 7.00
N GLN A 88 7.85 7.67 7.41
CA GLN A 88 9.14 7.58 8.09
C GLN A 88 9.01 6.75 9.38
N ARG A 89 8.04 7.09 10.24
CA ARG A 89 7.77 6.33 11.47
C ARG A 89 7.48 4.85 11.21
N TRP A 90 6.76 4.54 10.12
CA TRP A 90 6.48 3.17 9.72
C TRP A 90 7.76 2.45 9.26
N LEU A 91 8.57 3.09 8.42
CA LEU A 91 9.82 2.52 7.90
C LEU A 91 10.86 2.33 9.02
N ASP A 92 10.99 3.28 9.94
CA ASP A 92 11.86 3.17 11.12
C ASP A 92 11.46 1.98 12.00
N ARG A 93 10.14 1.74 12.16
CA ARG A 93 9.63 0.60 12.93
C ARG A 93 9.74 -0.73 12.20
N ARG A 94 9.53 -0.73 10.89
CA ARG A 94 9.57 -1.93 10.04
C ARG A 94 11.01 -2.42 9.87
N GLY A 95 11.94 -1.49 9.67
CA GLY A 95 13.26 -1.79 9.12
C GLY A 95 13.18 -2.37 7.70
N GLY A 96 14.32 -2.79 7.17
CA GLY A 96 14.45 -3.42 5.85
C GLY A 96 15.43 -2.69 4.93
N THR A 97 15.57 -3.20 3.72
CA THR A 97 16.45 -2.64 2.68
C THR A 97 15.64 -1.90 1.62
N VAL A 98 16.32 -1.14 0.76
CA VAL A 98 15.69 -0.43 -0.36
C VAL A 98 14.97 -1.36 -1.35
N ASP A 99 15.37 -2.63 -1.42
CA ASP A 99 14.77 -3.63 -2.30
C ASP A 99 13.50 -4.26 -1.73
N ASP A 100 13.27 -4.11 -0.42
CA ASP A 100 12.10 -4.65 0.25
C ASP A 100 10.84 -3.84 -0.07
N PHE A 101 9.69 -4.52 -0.07
CA PHE A 101 8.38 -3.87 -0.19
C PHE A 101 8.07 -3.01 1.03
N ALA A 102 7.70 -1.74 0.85
CA ALA A 102 7.35 -0.83 1.94
C ALA A 102 6.16 -1.36 2.77
N PHE A 103 5.22 -2.05 2.13
CA PHE A 103 4.04 -2.65 2.75
C PHE A 103 3.93 -4.14 2.42
N PRO A 104 4.69 -5.02 3.09
CA PRO A 104 4.59 -6.45 2.85
C PRO A 104 3.18 -6.92 3.21
N SER A 105 2.47 -7.57 2.27
CA SER A 105 1.12 -8.07 2.50
C SER A 105 1.04 -8.90 3.80
N ARG A 106 -0.01 -8.69 4.62
CA ARG A 106 -0.31 -9.58 5.77
C ARG A 106 -0.47 -11.05 5.31
N VAL A 107 -0.77 -11.27 4.03
CA VAL A 107 -1.04 -12.59 3.46
C VAL A 107 0.22 -13.44 3.30
N TYR A 108 1.43 -12.86 3.28
CA TYR A 108 2.65 -13.66 3.09
C TYR A 108 3.26 -14.24 4.36
N TYR A 109 2.63 -14.03 5.53
CA TYR A 109 2.92 -14.82 6.74
C TYR A 109 2.08 -16.10 6.81
N LEU A 110 1.04 -16.22 5.98
CA LEU A 110 0.29 -17.46 5.76
C LEU A 110 0.70 -17.98 4.40
N GLY A 111 1.74 -18.83 4.40
CA GLY A 111 2.19 -19.52 3.21
C GLY A 111 1.02 -20.09 2.42
N HIS A 112 1.08 -19.96 1.10
CA HIS A 112 0.29 -20.78 0.18
C HIS A 112 -1.18 -20.98 0.59
N LEU A 113 -2.03 -19.95 0.40
CA LEU A 113 -3.38 -20.28 -0.06
C LEU A 113 -3.23 -20.82 -1.47
N SER A 114 -3.01 -22.12 -1.54
CA SER A 114 -2.88 -22.89 -2.76
C SER A 114 -4.07 -22.60 -3.67
N THR A 115 -3.81 -21.85 -4.73
CA THR A 115 -4.63 -21.88 -5.93
C THR A 115 -4.40 -23.23 -6.60
N ARG A 116 -5.11 -24.27 -6.12
CA ARG A 116 -5.50 -25.53 -6.77
C ARG A 116 -5.51 -26.69 -5.77
N HIS A 117 -6.72 -27.15 -5.44
CA HIS A 117 -7.20 -28.49 -5.73
C HIS A 117 -8.68 -28.55 -5.32
N MET A 118 -9.57 -28.31 -6.28
CA MET A 118 -10.87 -28.98 -6.24
C MET A 118 -10.57 -30.43 -6.62
N PRO A 119 -10.80 -31.43 -5.74
CA PRO A 119 -10.70 -32.82 -6.15
C PRO A 119 -11.79 -33.04 -7.20
N GLY A 120 -11.39 -33.53 -8.37
CA GLY A 120 -12.34 -34.01 -9.36
C GLY A 120 -13.29 -35.01 -8.71
N TRP A 121 -14.58 -34.75 -8.82
CA TRP A 121 -15.57 -35.81 -8.69
C TRP A 121 -15.38 -36.76 -9.86
N SER A 122 -14.61 -37.80 -9.59
CA SER A 122 -14.58 -39.04 -10.34
C SER A 122 -15.05 -40.14 -9.38
N THR A 123 -16.29 -40.58 -9.56
CA THR A 123 -16.76 -41.92 -9.23
C THR A 123 -17.55 -42.35 -10.47
N ASN A 124 -16.96 -43.22 -11.30
CA ASN A 124 -17.34 -44.63 -11.49
C ASN A 124 -18.86 -44.80 -11.67
N GLY A 125 -19.35 -45.36 -12.77
CA GLY A 125 -18.99 -46.72 -13.21
C GLY A 125 -20.12 -47.63 -12.78
#